data_AF-A0A3D2HRU1-F1
#
_entry.id   AF-A0A3D2HRU1-F1
#
_cell.length_a   1.000
_cell.length_b   1.000
_cell.length_c   1.000
_cell.angle_alpha   90.00
_cell.angle_beta   90.00
_cell.angle_gamma   90.00
#
_symmetry.space_group_name_H-M   'P 1'
#
loop_
_entity.id
_entity.type
_entity.pdbx_description
1 polymer ?
#
loop_
_entity_poly.entity_id
_entity_poly.type
_entity_poly.pdbx_seq_one_letter_code
_entity_poly.pdbx_strand_id
1 'polypeptide(L)'
;MKKDIKLMKMVIVLLFISSFSLILSLFGDYNGNAFNIIMAYAVGVLFWGGLIAGYALLAVINSHRKNCLANKTDKSAGRAGIISFFSDRIAVIFDCAMPVLLIPAIVFMFIPFDNPVLTVIVYSLLAFSIHMHCLFNGMNFKYIKSMRKKESRLNG
;
A
#
# COMPACT_ATOMS: atom_id res chain seq x y z
N MET A 1 5.66 4.23 -19.88
CA MET A 1 4.65 3.15 -19.73
C MET A 1 5.20 1.85 -19.14
N LYS A 2 6.00 1.03 -19.87
CA LYS A 2 6.57 -0.23 -19.30
C LYS A 2 7.35 0.04 -18.00
N LYS A 3 8.08 1.16 -17.95
CA LYS A 3 8.75 1.69 -16.75
C LYS A 3 7.77 1.96 -15.60
N ASP A 4 6.69 2.70 -15.84
CA ASP A 4 5.70 3.06 -14.80
C ASP A 4 4.98 1.83 -14.21
N ILE A 5 4.71 0.83 -15.04
CA ILE A 5 4.14 -0.45 -14.58
C ILE A 5 5.13 -1.17 -13.66
N LYS A 6 6.42 -1.22 -14.04
CA LYS A 6 7.46 -1.83 -13.20
C LYS A 6 7.61 -1.08 -11.87
N LEU A 7 7.62 0.25 -11.91
CA LEU A 7 7.66 1.09 -10.70
C LEU A 7 6.44 0.85 -9.82
N MET A 8 5.22 0.76 -10.39
CA MET A 8 4.00 0.48 -9.63
C MET A 8 4.06 -0.88 -8.93
N LYS A 9 4.56 -1.92 -9.60
CA LYS A 9 4.79 -3.23 -8.98
C LYS A 9 5.79 -3.15 -7.81
N MET A 10 6.86 -2.37 -7.98
CA MET A 10 7.85 -2.15 -6.93
C MET A 10 7.24 -1.42 -5.72
N VAL A 11 6.38 -0.42 -5.94
CA VAL A 11 5.62 0.25 -4.87
C VAL A 11 4.79 -0.76 -4.09
N ILE A 12 4.05 -1.65 -4.77
CA ILE A 12 3.23 -2.69 -4.11
C ILE A 12 4.11 -3.60 -3.24
N VAL A 13 5.26 -4.05 -3.76
CA VAL A 13 6.18 -4.92 -3.01
C VAL A 13 6.76 -4.21 -1.79
N LEU A 14 7.16 -2.94 -1.91
CA LEU A 14 7.70 -2.18 -0.79
C LEU A 14 6.65 -1.94 0.31
N LEU A 15 5.42 -1.62 -0.07
CA LEU A 15 4.32 -1.44 0.88
C LEU A 15 3.87 -2.77 1.50
N PHE A 16 3.99 -3.88 0.76
CA PHE A 16 3.82 -5.23 1.31
C PHE A 16 4.87 -5.54 2.37
N ILE A 17 6.16 -5.35 2.05
CA ILE A 17 7.27 -5.57 3.00
C ILE A 17 7.08 -4.69 4.23
N SER A 18 6.74 -3.41 4.05
CA SER A 18 6.47 -2.49 5.15
C SER A 18 5.35 -3.03 6.05
N SER A 19 4.19 -3.37 5.49
CA SER A 19 3.02 -3.79 6.29
C SER A 19 3.25 -5.13 7.01
N PHE A 20 3.82 -6.11 6.32
CA PHE A 20 4.03 -7.46 6.88
C PHE A 20 5.29 -7.57 7.75
N SER A 21 6.17 -6.57 7.75
CA SER A 21 7.28 -6.50 8.72
C SER A 21 6.80 -6.46 10.17
N LEU A 22 5.56 -5.99 10.42
CA LEU A 22 4.95 -6.01 11.75
C LEU A 22 4.86 -7.42 12.34
N ILE A 23 4.73 -8.47 11.52
CA ILE A 23 4.71 -9.86 11.99
C ILE A 23 5.99 -10.23 12.75
N LEU A 24 7.13 -9.62 12.39
CA LEU A 24 8.39 -9.85 13.09
C LEU A 24 8.35 -9.36 14.55
N SER A 25 7.41 -8.48 14.92
CA SER A 25 7.24 -8.02 16.31
C SER A 25 6.83 -9.16 17.26
N LEU A 26 6.27 -10.26 16.74
CA LEU A 26 5.97 -11.45 17.56
C LEU A 26 7.23 -12.12 18.11
N PHE A 27 8.38 -11.86 17.49
CA PHE A 27 9.68 -12.38 17.89
C PHE A 27 10.62 -11.29 18.42
N GLY A 28 10.22 -10.02 18.34
CA GLY A 28 11.04 -8.87 18.70
C GLY A 28 10.96 -8.55 20.18
N ASP A 29 12.10 -8.54 20.85
CA ASP A 29 12.24 -8.10 22.24
C ASP A 29 13.61 -7.43 22.43
N TYR A 30 13.61 -6.18 22.90
CA TYR A 30 14.83 -5.38 23.12
C TYR A 30 15.65 -5.86 24.32
N ASN A 31 15.05 -6.61 25.25
CA ASN A 31 15.73 -7.17 26.41
C ASN A 31 16.00 -8.68 26.24
N GLY A 32 15.65 -9.24 25.09
CA GLY A 32 15.82 -10.66 24.78
C GLY A 32 17.24 -11.03 24.34
N ASN A 33 17.37 -12.19 23.69
CA ASN A 33 18.64 -12.61 23.13
C ASN A 33 18.98 -11.83 21.85
N ALA A 34 20.16 -12.08 21.27
CA ALA A 34 20.61 -11.42 20.04
C ALA A 34 19.60 -11.55 18.88
N PHE A 35 18.94 -12.70 18.73
CA PHE A 35 17.92 -12.91 17.71
C PHE A 35 16.69 -12.01 17.94
N ASN A 36 16.19 -11.92 19.18
CA ASN A 36 15.05 -11.07 19.51
C ASN A 36 15.34 -9.59 19.27
N ILE A 37 16.53 -9.13 19.64
CA ILE A 37 16.96 -7.73 19.44
C ILE A 37 17.04 -7.43 17.94
N ILE A 38 17.62 -8.32 17.14
CA ILE A 38 17.71 -8.18 15.69
C ILE A 38 16.31 -8.07 15.07
N MET A 39 15.37 -8.93 15.50
CA MET A 39 13.98 -8.89 15.00
C MET A 39 13.29 -7.57 15.35
N ALA A 40 13.47 -7.05 16.58
CA ALA A 40 12.88 -5.77 17.00
C ALA A 40 13.36 -4.60 16.14
N TYR A 41 14.67 -4.48 15.87
CA TYR A 41 15.20 -3.46 14.98
C TYR A 41 14.81 -3.67 13.51
N ALA A 42 14.73 -4.93 13.06
CA ALA A 42 14.31 -5.25 11.70
C ALA A 42 12.89 -4.79 11.40
N VAL A 43 11.94 -4.91 12.35
CA VAL A 43 10.58 -4.34 12.23
C VAL A 43 10.66 -2.87 11.89
N GLY A 44 11.38 -2.07 12.68
CA GLY A 44 11.48 -0.63 12.48
C GLY A 44 12.07 -0.26 11.12
N VAL A 45 13.19 -0.89 10.75
CA VAL A 45 13.88 -0.60 9.49
C VAL A 45 13.04 -1.00 8.28
N LEU A 46 12.44 -2.19 8.28
CA LEU A 46 11.64 -2.68 7.16
C LEU A 46 10.32 -1.92 7.04
N PHE A 47 9.68 -1.62 8.17
CA PHE A 47 8.43 -0.86 8.20
C PHE A 47 8.64 0.53 7.62
N TRP A 48 9.52 1.34 8.22
CA TRP A 48 9.75 2.73 7.81
C TRP A 48 10.48 2.82 6.48
N GLY A 49 11.49 1.97 6.25
CA GLY A 49 12.25 1.95 5.00
C GLY A 49 11.37 1.58 3.80
N GLY A 50 10.55 0.52 3.93
CA GLY A 50 9.61 0.12 2.89
C GLY A 50 8.54 1.19 2.63
N LEU A 51 8.02 1.82 3.69
CA LEU A 51 7.03 2.89 3.61
C LEU A 51 7.57 4.10 2.84
N ILE A 52 8.71 4.64 3.28
CA ILE A 52 9.33 5.83 2.68
C ILE A 52 9.71 5.54 1.22
N ALA A 53 10.36 4.42 0.94
CA ALA A 53 10.76 4.06 -0.41
C ALA A 53 9.54 3.86 -1.33
N GLY A 54 8.49 3.19 -0.85
CA GLY A 54 7.26 2.97 -1.59
C GLY A 54 6.57 4.28 -1.97
N TYR A 55 6.41 5.20 -1.01
CA TYR A 55 5.77 6.49 -1.27
C TYR A 55 6.64 7.45 -2.09
N ALA A 56 7.97 7.41 -1.94
CA ALA A 56 8.89 8.16 -2.79
C ALA A 56 8.77 7.74 -4.25
N LEU A 57 8.75 6.43 -4.53
CA LEU A 57 8.54 5.92 -5.90
C LEU A 57 7.15 6.27 -6.43
N LEU A 58 6.12 6.25 -5.59
CA LEU A 58 4.78 6.68 -5.98
C LEU A 58 4.74 8.18 -6.35
N ALA A 59 5.51 9.02 -5.66
CA ALA A 59 5.68 10.44 -5.99
C ALA A 59 6.38 10.63 -7.35
N VAL A 60 7.39 9.81 -7.66
CA VAL A 60 8.03 9.79 -8.99
C VAL A 60 7.02 9.44 -10.09
N ILE A 61 6.20 8.40 -9.89
CA ILE A 61 5.13 8.02 -10.83
C ILE A 61 4.13 9.17 -11.02
N ASN A 62 3.72 9.83 -9.93
CA ASN A 62 2.79 10.96 -9.99
C ASN A 62 3.38 12.14 -10.78
N SER A 63 4.67 12.42 -10.59
CA SER A 63 5.37 13.50 -11.29
C SER A 63 5.48 13.20 -12.78
N HIS A 64 5.84 11.96 -13.15
CA HIS A 64 5.86 11.53 -14.55
C HIS A 64 4.47 11.65 -15.19
N ARG A 65 3.42 11.19 -14.51
CA ARG A 65 2.03 11.35 -14.99
C ARG A 65 1.67 12.81 -15.21
N LYS A 66 1.96 13.70 -14.25
CA LYS A 66 1.68 15.13 -14.36
C LYS A 66 2.40 15.75 -15.56
N ASN A 67 3.67 15.41 -15.78
CA ASN A 67 4.43 15.92 -16.93
C ASN A 67 3.87 15.42 -18.27
N CYS A 68 3.44 14.16 -18.35
CA CYS A 68 2.80 13.63 -19.57
C CYS A 68 1.42 14.25 -19.83
N LEU A 69 0.70 14.66 -18.78
CA LEU A 69 -0.60 15.32 -18.88
C LEU A 69 -0.50 16.83 -19.04
N ALA A 70 0.58 17.49 -18.62
CA ALA A 70 0.76 18.94 -18.77
C ALA A 70 0.72 19.38 -20.25
N ASN A 71 1.10 18.48 -21.16
CA ASN A 71 1.03 18.70 -22.61
C ASN A 71 -0.35 18.36 -23.23
N LYS A 72 -1.32 17.92 -22.44
CA LYS A 72 -2.70 17.69 -22.87
C LYS A 72 -3.61 18.60 -22.06
N THR A 73 -4.43 19.41 -22.72
CA THR A 73 -5.39 20.36 -22.14
C THR A 73 -6.51 19.73 -21.28
N ASP A 74 -6.33 18.49 -20.84
CA ASP A 74 -7.32 17.68 -20.15
C ASP A 74 -7.22 17.91 -18.64
N LYS A 75 -7.95 18.92 -18.16
CA LYS A 75 -8.18 19.26 -16.75
C LYS A 75 -9.02 18.19 -16.03
N SER A 76 -8.68 16.91 -16.13
CA SER A 76 -9.23 15.92 -15.20
C SER A 76 -8.48 16.00 -13.88
N ALA A 77 -8.91 16.95 -13.03
CA ALA A 77 -8.59 16.98 -11.61
C ALA A 77 -9.26 15.76 -10.95
N GLY A 78 -8.70 14.57 -11.20
CA GLY A 78 -9.22 13.34 -10.63
C GLY A 78 -9.10 13.36 -9.10
N ARG A 79 -10.09 12.77 -8.43
CA ARG A 79 -10.13 12.62 -6.97
C ARG A 79 -8.85 11.95 -6.46
N ALA A 80 -8.35 12.42 -5.32
CA ALA A 80 -7.29 11.74 -4.58
C ALA A 80 -7.72 10.31 -4.25
N GLY A 81 -6.78 9.35 -4.35
CA GLY A 81 -7.07 7.93 -4.15
C GLY A 81 -7.70 7.59 -2.81
N ILE A 82 -7.44 8.40 -1.78
CA ILE A 82 -7.98 8.28 -0.42
C ILE A 82 -9.51 8.49 -0.35
N ILE A 83 -10.07 9.30 -1.26
CA ILE A 83 -11.52 9.67 -1.26
C ILE A 83 -12.26 8.94 -2.41
N SER A 84 -11.56 8.03 -3.07
CA SER A 84 -12.04 7.31 -4.23
C SER A 84 -12.34 5.89 -3.77
N PHE A 85 -13.60 5.46 -3.89
CA PHE A 85 -14.02 4.10 -3.58
C PHE A 85 -14.50 3.39 -4.83
N PHE A 86 -14.52 2.06 -4.77
CA PHE A 86 -15.07 1.10 -5.74
C PHE A 86 -14.65 1.37 -7.19
N SER A 87 -13.45 1.90 -7.39
CA SER A 87 -13.04 2.36 -8.72
C SER A 87 -12.53 1.26 -9.64
N ASP A 88 -12.14 0.12 -9.07
CA ASP A 88 -11.60 -1.02 -9.78
C ASP A 88 -12.01 -2.32 -9.08
N ARG A 89 -12.13 -3.44 -9.81
CA ARG A 89 -12.45 -4.74 -9.21
C ARG A 89 -11.45 -5.13 -8.12
N ILE A 90 -10.16 -4.84 -8.33
CA ILE A 90 -9.12 -5.08 -7.31
C ILE A 90 -9.29 -4.11 -6.14
N ALA A 91 -9.65 -2.85 -6.40
CA ALA A 91 -9.88 -1.86 -5.35
C ALA A 91 -11.06 -2.24 -4.45
N VAL A 92 -12.16 -2.76 -5.01
CA VAL A 92 -13.34 -3.22 -4.23
C VAL A 92 -12.95 -4.21 -3.13
N ILE A 93 -12.02 -5.13 -3.41
CA ILE A 93 -11.56 -6.12 -2.43
C ILE A 93 -10.97 -5.40 -1.21
N PHE A 94 -10.09 -4.43 -1.43
CA PHE A 94 -9.44 -3.69 -0.35
C PHE A 94 -10.37 -2.67 0.32
N ASP A 95 -11.32 -2.10 -0.43
CA ASP A 95 -12.33 -1.19 0.09
C ASP A 95 -13.28 -1.90 1.07
N CYS A 96 -13.58 -3.18 0.82
CA CYS A 96 -14.36 -4.02 1.73
C CYS A 96 -13.51 -4.61 2.86
N ALA A 97 -12.26 -5.01 2.58
CA ALA A 97 -11.38 -5.59 3.59
C ALA A 97 -10.98 -4.59 4.67
N MET A 98 -10.74 -3.32 4.29
CA MET A 98 -10.33 -2.27 5.21
C MET A 98 -11.31 -2.07 6.39
N PRO A 99 -12.62 -1.84 6.20
CA PRO A 99 -13.55 -1.70 7.33
C PRO A 99 -13.68 -2.98 8.16
N VAL A 100 -13.65 -4.16 7.52
CA VAL A 100 -13.70 -5.46 8.23
C VAL A 100 -12.49 -5.64 9.15
N LEU A 101 -11.32 -5.12 8.77
CA LEU A 101 -10.09 -5.17 9.58
C LEU A 101 -9.99 -3.99 10.57
N LEU A 102 -10.58 -2.84 10.23
CA LEU A 102 -10.53 -1.63 11.06
C LEU A 102 -11.37 -1.80 12.34
N ILE A 103 -12.55 -2.40 12.24
CA ILE A 103 -13.42 -2.65 13.40
C ILE A 103 -12.70 -3.46 14.50
N PRO A 104 -12.16 -4.66 14.25
CA PRO A 104 -11.44 -5.42 15.27
C PRO A 104 -10.16 -4.70 15.73
N ALA A 105 -9.46 -3.98 14.85
CA ALA A 105 -8.30 -3.19 15.24
C ALA A 105 -8.64 -2.10 16.28
N ILE A 106 -9.77 -1.41 16.10
CA ILE A 106 -10.28 -0.43 17.08
C ILE A 106 -10.66 -1.14 18.39
N VAL A 107 -11.36 -2.28 18.29
CA VAL A 107 -11.76 -3.06 19.48
C VAL A 107 -10.54 -3.47 20.31
N PHE A 108 -9.49 -4.00 19.68
CA PHE A 108 -8.25 -4.42 20.35
C PHE A 108 -7.50 -3.26 21.01
N MET A 109 -7.71 -2.02 20.58
CA MET A 109 -7.10 -0.84 21.18
C MET A 109 -7.75 -0.48 22.53
N PHE A 110 -9.06 -0.68 22.65
CA PHE A 110 -9.82 -0.30 23.86
C PHE A 110 -10.08 -1.48 24.80
N ILE A 111 -10.10 -2.70 24.27
CA ILE A 111 -10.35 -3.91 25.03
C ILE A 111 -9.07 -4.75 24.99
N PRO A 112 -8.43 -5.03 26.15
CA PRO A 112 -7.25 -5.88 26.18
C PRO A 112 -7.61 -7.23 25.58
N PHE A 113 -6.90 -7.58 24.50
CA PHE A 113 -7.13 -8.79 23.75
C PHE A 113 -5.90 -9.69 23.86
N ASP A 114 -6.04 -10.80 24.58
CA ASP A 114 -4.93 -11.67 25.01
C ASP A 114 -4.30 -12.53 23.90
N ASN A 115 -4.56 -12.21 22.63
CA ASN A 115 -3.95 -12.91 21.50
C ASN A 115 -3.07 -11.94 20.68
N PRO A 116 -1.77 -11.83 21.01
CA PRO A 116 -0.85 -10.93 20.31
C PRO A 116 -0.65 -11.33 18.85
N VAL A 117 -0.72 -12.64 18.53
CA VAL A 117 -0.60 -13.15 17.16
C VAL A 117 -1.73 -12.61 16.28
N LEU A 118 -2.98 -12.75 16.72
CA LEU A 118 -4.12 -12.25 15.97
C LEU A 118 -4.08 -10.71 15.83
N THR A 119 -3.70 -10.01 16.89
CA THR A 119 -3.59 -8.54 16.90
C THR A 119 -2.60 -8.06 15.83
N VAL A 120 -1.40 -8.63 15.81
CA VAL A 120 -0.36 -8.26 14.84
C VAL A 120 -0.76 -8.62 13.41
N ILE A 121 -1.42 -9.77 13.19
CA ILE A 121 -1.93 -10.16 11.87
C ILE A 121 -2.98 -9.15 11.38
N VAL A 122 -3.95 -8.77 12.24
CA VAL A 122 -4.99 -7.80 11.89
C VAL A 122 -4.37 -6.45 11.55
N TYR A 123 -3.40 -5.95 12.32
CA TYR A 123 -2.71 -4.69 12.03
C TYR A 123 -1.90 -4.74 10.73
N SER A 124 -1.19 -5.84 10.47
CA SER A 124 -0.43 -6.03 9.23
C SER A 124 -1.36 -6.02 8.00
N LEU A 125 -2.48 -6.74 8.08
CA LEU A 125 -3.48 -6.79 7.01
C LEU A 125 -4.19 -5.46 6.84
N LEU A 126 -4.50 -4.75 7.92
CA LEU A 126 -5.14 -3.44 7.89
C LEU A 126 -4.22 -2.41 7.21
N ALA A 127 -2.95 -2.33 7.64
CA ALA A 127 -1.96 -1.44 7.05
C ALA A 127 -1.84 -1.69 5.54
N PHE A 128 -1.68 -2.95 5.14
CA PHE A 128 -1.61 -3.32 3.73
C PHE A 128 -2.88 -2.95 2.96
N SER A 129 -4.05 -3.22 3.55
CA SER A 129 -5.35 -2.91 2.94
C SER A 129 -5.53 -1.41 2.71
N ILE A 130 -5.13 -0.57 3.67
CA ILE A 130 -5.17 0.90 3.55
C ILE A 130 -4.26 1.35 2.40
N HIS A 131 -3.03 0.82 2.33
CA HIS A 131 -2.11 1.13 1.24
C HIS A 131 -2.68 0.76 -0.13
N MET A 132 -3.23 -0.44 -0.26
CA MET A 132 -3.80 -0.93 -1.51
C MET A 132 -5.09 -0.20 -1.90
N HIS A 133 -5.94 0.14 -0.95
CA HIS A 133 -7.09 1.02 -1.14
C HIS A 133 -6.65 2.33 -1.78
N CYS A 134 -5.69 3.03 -1.16
CA CYS A 134 -5.21 4.33 -1.65
C CYS A 134 -4.54 4.22 -3.04
N LEU A 135 -3.78 3.15 -3.26
CA LEU A 135 -3.01 2.96 -4.50
C LEU A 135 -3.92 2.62 -5.69
N PHE A 136 -4.81 1.65 -5.54
CA PHE A 136 -5.67 1.17 -6.63
C PHE A 136 -6.81 2.13 -6.95
N ASN A 137 -7.33 2.84 -5.95
CA ASN A 137 -8.29 3.90 -6.19
C ASN A 137 -7.65 5.20 -6.71
N GLY A 138 -6.32 5.33 -6.58
CA GLY A 138 -5.56 6.49 -7.03
C GLY A 138 -5.55 6.71 -8.54
N MET A 139 -5.40 7.98 -8.94
CA MET A 139 -5.30 8.40 -10.34
C MET A 139 -4.13 7.74 -11.09
N ASN A 140 -3.01 7.49 -10.41
CA ASN A 140 -1.82 6.90 -11.03
C ASN A 140 -2.11 5.49 -11.57
N PHE A 141 -2.81 4.66 -10.79
CA PHE A 141 -3.17 3.32 -11.21
C PHE A 141 -4.19 3.34 -12.36
N LYS A 142 -5.23 4.17 -12.24
CA LYS A 142 -6.24 4.39 -13.31
C LYS A 142 -5.59 4.82 -14.63
N TYR A 143 -4.63 5.74 -14.57
CA TYR A 143 -3.89 6.22 -15.73
C TYR A 143 -3.06 5.10 -16.38
N ILE A 144 -2.29 4.35 -15.59
CA ILE A 144 -1.49 3.23 -16.10
C ILE A 144 -2.39 2.16 -16.74
N LYS A 145 -3.53 1.84 -16.11
CA LYS A 145 -4.48 0.84 -16.61
C LYS A 145 -5.13 1.30 -17.93
N SER A 146 -5.51 2.56 -18.06
CA SER A 146 -6.14 3.09 -19.27
C SER A 146 -5.16 3.12 -20.46
N MET A 147 -3.90 3.51 -20.22
CA MET A 147 -2.86 3.51 -21.24
C MET A 147 -2.55 2.09 -21.75
N ARG A 148 -2.44 1.11 -20.85
CA ARG A 148 -2.26 -0.30 -21.21
C ARG A 148 -3.40 -0.84 -22.07
N LYS A 149 -4.65 -0.50 -21.73
CA LYS A 149 -5.84 -0.92 -22.51
C LYS A 149 -5.85 -0.30 -23.92
N LYS A 150 -5.31 0.91 -24.09
CA LYS A 150 -5.16 1.54 -25.41
C LYS A 150 -4.09 0.84 -26.24
N GLU A 151 -2.93 0.54 -25.66
CA GLU A 151 -1.86 -0.20 -26.36
C GLU A 151 -2.31 -1.58 -26.84
N SER A 152 -3.03 -2.35 -26.01
CA SER A 152 -3.52 -3.67 -26.40
C SER A 152 -4.54 -3.66 -27.54
N ARG A 153 -5.25 -2.54 -27.76
CA ARG A 153 -6.22 -2.37 -28.85
C ARG A 153 -5.58 -1.91 -30.16
N LEU A 154 -4.38 -1.34 -30.11
CA LEU A 154 -3.64 -0.91 -31.29
C LEU A 154 -2.78 -2.04 -31.88
N ASN A 155 -2.44 -3.03 -31.06
CA ASN A 155 -1.56 -4.15 -31.40
C ASN A 155 -2.30 -5.47 -31.65
N GLY A 156 -3.64 -5.47 -31.66
CA GLY A 156 -4.48 -6.64 -31.91
C GLY A 156 -5.53 -6.31 -32.95
#